data_AF-A0A4Q9KKR4-F1
#
_entry.id   AF-A0A4Q9KKR4-F1
#
_cell.length_a   1.000
_cell.length_b   1.000
_cell.length_c   1.000
_cell.angle_alpha   90.00
_cell.angle_beta   90.00
_cell.angle_gamma   90.00
#
_symmetry.space_group_name_H-M   'P 1'
#
loop_
_entity.id
_entity.type
_entity.pdbx_description
1 polymer ?
#
loop_
_entity_poly.entity_id
_entity_poly.type
_entity_poly.pdbx_seq_one_letter_code
_entity_poly.pdbx_strand_id
1 'polypeptide(L)' 'MARRYETLAAASDRTGVSIKTLRRWIADGALPGFRCGRMLRVDPDDVDGLFRRVKAGSRRGVLQAVAGAAR' A
#
# COMPACT_ATOMS: atom_id res chain seq x y z
N MET A 1 6.78 4.31 22.61
CA MET A 1 7.23 4.94 21.34
C MET A 1 6.22 6.00 20.95
N ALA A 2 6.68 7.17 20.50
CA ALA A 2 5.80 8.27 20.13
C ALA A 2 5.13 7.98 18.78
N ARG A 3 3.81 8.08 18.71
CA ARG A 3 3.06 7.88 17.47
C ARG A 3 3.27 9.06 16.53
N ARG A 4 3.63 8.80 15.28
CA ARG A 4 3.82 9.83 14.25
C ARG A 4 2.58 9.91 13.37
N TYR A 5 2.24 11.11 12.94
CA TYR A 5 1.05 11.35 12.12
C TYR A 5 1.41 12.23 10.93
N GLU A 6 1.15 11.73 9.73
CA GLU A 6 1.33 12.48 8.49
C GLU A 6 0.01 12.74 7.78
N THR A 7 -0.02 13.75 6.90
CA THR A 7 -1.19 14.01 6.05
C THR A 7 -1.27 12.96 4.94
N LEU A 8 -2.45 12.79 4.34
CA LEU A 8 -2.58 11.92 3.17
C LEU A 8 -1.71 12.37 1.99
N ALA A 9 -1.47 13.68 1.87
CA ALA A 9 -0.58 14.22 0.84
C ALA A 9 0.87 13.78 1.09
N ALA A 10 1.38 13.96 2.31
CA ALA A 10 2.73 13.52 2.67
C ALA A 10 2.92 12.00 2.50
N ALA A 11 1.94 11.19 2.90
CA ALA A 11 1.96 9.74 2.67
C ALA A 11 1.99 9.40 1.17
N SER A 12 1.22 10.12 0.35
CA SER A 12 1.21 9.96 -1.10
C SER A 12 2.56 10.30 -1.73
N ASP A 13 3.17 11.41 -1.32
CA ASP A 13 4.47 11.84 -1.83
C ASP A 13 5.58 10.85 -1.45
N ARG A 14 5.53 10.30 -0.23
CA ARG A 14 6.52 9.34 0.28
C ARG A 14 6.43 7.97 -0.39
N THR A 15 5.23 7.49 -0.65
CA THR A 15 4.99 6.10 -1.08
C THR A 15 4.61 5.94 -2.55
N GLY A 16 4.23 7.04 -3.21
CA GLY A 16 3.63 7.01 -4.55
C GLY A 16 2.19 6.47 -4.57
N VAL A 17 1.61 6.11 -3.42
CA VAL A 17 0.22 5.65 -3.34
C VAL A 17 -0.71 6.86 -3.39
N SER A 18 -1.59 6.90 -4.39
CA SER A 18 -2.52 8.03 -4.53
C SER A 18 -3.37 8.28 -3.27
N ILE A 19 -3.65 9.56 -2.98
CA ILE A 19 -4.56 9.97 -1.90
C ILE A 19 -5.92 9.26 -2.01
N LYS A 20 -6.42 9.00 -3.23
CA LYS A 20 -7.67 8.26 -3.46
C LYS A 20 -7.57 6.82 -2.93
N THR A 21 -6.46 6.14 -3.19
CA THR A 21 -6.22 4.78 -2.67
C THR A 21 -6.12 4.76 -1.15
N LEU A 22 -5.39 5.71 -0.55
CA LEU A 22 -5.30 5.83 0.90
C LEU A 22 -6.68 6.03 1.53
N ARG A 23 -7.51 6.93 0.98
CA ARG A 23 -8.90 7.13 1.44
C ARG A 23 -9.76 5.87 1.31
N ARG A 24 -9.59 5.13 0.21
CA ARG A 24 -10.29 3.86 0.01
C ARG A 24 -9.91 2.85 1.07
N TRP A 25 -8.62 2.67 1.36
CA TRP A 25 -8.18 1.78 2.44
C TRP A 25 -8.71 2.19 3.81
N ILE A 26 -8.85 3.49 4.08
CA ILE A 26 -9.48 3.97 5.32
C ILE A 26 -10.98 3.64 5.35
N ALA A 27 -11.69 3.86 4.24
CA ALA A 27 -13.11 3.54 4.13
C ALA A 27 -13.38 2.03 4.24
N ASP A 28 -12.50 1.21 3.67
CA ASP A 28 -12.56 -0.25 3.71
C ASP A 28 -12.10 -0.82 5.07
N GLY A 29 -11.57 0.02 5.97
CA GLY A 29 -11.05 -0.39 7.27
C GLY A 29 -9.66 -1.05 7.24
N ALA A 30 -9.00 -1.10 6.08
CA ALA A 30 -7.66 -1.66 5.91
C ALA A 30 -6.55 -0.74 6.44
N LEU A 31 -6.79 0.58 6.50
CA LEU A 31 -5.85 1.58 7.03
C LEU A 31 -6.51 2.41 8.15
N PRO A 32 -5.95 2.45 9.37
CA PRO A 32 -6.45 3.34 10.40
C PRO A 32 -6.31 4.82 10.01
N GLY A 33 -7.43 5.55 10.02
CA GLY A 33 -7.46 7.00 9.82
C GLY A 33 -7.69 7.75 11.13
N PHE A 34 -6.89 8.77 11.40
CA PHE A 34 -6.98 9.60 12.60
C PHE A 34 -7.48 11.00 12.26
N ARG A 35 -8.42 11.54 13.04
CA ARG A 35 -8.93 12.90 12.85
C ARG A 35 -8.18 13.89 13.74
N CYS A 36 -7.73 14.98 13.13
CA CYS A 36 -7.24 16.17 13.82
C CYS A 36 -8.12 17.35 13.36
N GLY A 37 -9.22 17.56 14.09
CA GLY A 37 -10.31 18.44 13.65
C GLY A 37 -10.89 17.97 12.30
N ARG A 38 -10.88 18.87 11.30
CA ARG A 38 -11.36 18.56 9.95
C ARG A 38 -10.35 17.75 9.11
N MET A 39 -9.09 17.69 9.53
CA MET A 39 -8.03 17.03 8.79
C MET A 39 -8.00 15.53 9.08
N LEU A 40 -7.65 14.74 8.07
CA LEU A 40 -7.38 13.31 8.23
C LEU A 40 -5.87 13.08 8.23
N ARG A 41 -5.41 12.23 9.15
CA ARG A 41 -4.02 11.82 9.34
C ARG A 41 -3.93 10.30 9.30
N VAL A 42 -2.74 9.83 8.97
CA VAL A 42 -2.39 8.41 9.00
C VAL A 42 -1.08 8.23 9.75
N ASP A 43 -0.91 7.07 10.36
CA ASP A 43 0.38 6.65 10.89
C ASP A 43 1.26 6.16 9.73
N PRO A 44 2.48 6.68 9.54
CA PRO A 44 3.38 6.20 8.49
C PRO A 44 3.64 4.69 8.57
N ASP A 45 3.72 4.14 9.77
CA ASP A 45 4.06 2.73 9.99
C ASP A 45 2.88 1.82 9.59
N ASP A 46 1.63 2.27 9.79
CA ASP A 46 0.43 1.55 9.34
C ASP A 46 0.33 1.54 7.80
N VAL A 47 0.72 2.65 7.14
CA VAL A 47 0.77 2.73 5.67
C VAL A 47 1.82 1.75 5.14
N ASP A 48 3.00 1.72 5.75
CA ASP A 48 4.09 0.85 5.33
C ASP A 48 3.76 -0.64 5.54
N GLY A 49 2.99 -0.95 6.59
CA GLY A 49 2.48 -2.29 6.88
C GLY A 49 1.57 -2.86 5.78
N LEU A 50 0.98 -2.02 4.93
CA LEU A 50 0.18 -2.48 3.79
C LEU A 50 1.02 -2.90 2.59
N PHE A 51 2.31 -2.56 2.54
CA PHE A 51 3.18 -3.00 1.46
C PHE A 51 3.54 -4.47 1.61
N ARG A 52 3.29 -5.24 0.55
CA ARG A 52 3.70 -6.64 0.45
C ARG A 52 4.90 -6.76 -0.49
N ARG A 53 5.94 -7.43 -0.01
CA ARG A 53 7.07 -7.83 -0.87
C ARG A 53 6.59 -8.72 -2.00
N VAL A 54 6.85 -8.30 -3.24
CA VAL A 54 6.63 -9.13 -4.43
C VAL A 54 7.90 -9.93 -4.68
N LYS A 55 7.78 -11.24 -4.95
CA LYS A 55 8.93 -12.05 -5.37
C LYS A 55 9.50 -11.46 -6.65
N ALA A 56 10.78 -11.12 -6.67
CA ALA A 56 11.45 -10.78 -7.92
C ALA A 56 11.26 -11.95 -8.89
N GLY A 57 10.55 -11.71 -9.99
CA GLY A 57 10.23 -12.75 -10.95
C GLY A 57 11.52 -13.34 -11.51
N SER A 58 11.81 -14.61 -11.23
CA SER A 58 12.74 -15.36 -12.05
C SER A 58 12.13 -15.44 -13.45
N ARG A 59 12.83 -14.91 -14.46
CA ARG A 59 12.44 -14.96 -15.89
C ARG A 59 12.05 -16.38 -16.38
N ARG A 60 12.36 -17.42 -15.61
CA ARG A 60 12.07 -18.83 -15.89
C ARG A 60 10.59 -19.21 -15.77
N GLY A 61 9.77 -18.48 -15.01
CA GLY A 61 8.35 -18.83 -14.78
C GLY A 61 7.42 -18.56 -15.98
N VAL A 62 7.70 -17.52 -16.76
CA VAL A 62 6.85 -17.13 -17.91
C VAL A 62 7.00 -18.12 -19.08
N LEU A 63 8.18 -18.73 -19.26
CA LEU A 63 8.44 -19.68 -20.34
C LEU A 63 7.88 -21.09 -20.06
N GLN A 64 7.75 -21.49 -18.80
CA GLN A 64 7.25 -22.84 -18.45
C GLN A 64 5.72 -22.95 -18.65
N ALA A 65 4.97 -21.85 -18.51
CA ALA A 65 3.51 -21.88 -18.66
C ALA A 65 3.05 -22.09 -20.12
N VAL A 66 3.84 -21.69 -21.11
CA VAL A 66 3.52 -21.88 -22.54
C VAL A 66 3.89 -23.27 -23.07
N ALA A 67 4.79 -24.01 -22.40
CA ALA A 67 5.26 -25.32 -22.84
C ALA A 67 4.35 -26.50 -22.40
N GLY A 68 3.32 -26.24 -21.58
CA GLY A 68 2.47 -27.29 -20.97
C GLY A 68 1.20 -27.67 -21.75
N ALA A 69 0.90 -27.03 -22.88
CA ALA A 69 -0.37 -27.20 -23.61
C ALA A 69 -0.30 -28.17 -24.82
N ALA A 70 0.69 -29.06 -24.86
CA ALA A 70 0.79 -30.10 -25.89
C ALA A 70 1.06 -31.46 -25.25
N ARG A 71 0.01 -32.08 -24.71
CA ARG A 71 -0.09 -33.53 -24.52
C ARG A 71 -1.53 -33.97 -24.73
#